data_AF-A0A2K3KMW0-F1
#
_entry.id   AF-A0A2K3KMW0-F1
#
_cell.length_a   1.000
_cell.length_b   1.000
_cell.length_c   1.000
_cell.angle_alpha   90.00
_cell.angle_beta   90.00
_cell.angle_gamma   90.00
#
_symmetry.space_group_name_H-M   'P 1'
#
loop_
_entity.id
_entity.type
_entity.pdbx_description
1 polymer ?
#
loop_
_entity_poly.entity_id
_entity_poly.type
_entity_poly.pdbx_seq_one_letter_code
_entity_poly.pdbx_strand_id
1 'polypeptide(L)' 'IVKNFDDGTRERAYGHALVTGIKKYPAKVIKKDSAKKTAKKSRVKAFVKLVNYQHLMPTRYTLDVDLKEVVTVDVLQS' A
#
# COMPACT_ATOMS: atom_id res chain seq x y z
N ILE A 1 -1.26 1.26 -6.79
CA ILE A 1 -0.77 -0.03 -7.33
C ILE A 1 0.69 0.18 -7.67
N VAL A 2 1.60 -0.69 -7.23
CA VAL A 2 3.03 -0.51 -7.47
C VAL A 2 3.48 -1.21 -8.75
N LYS A 3 3.01 -2.44 -8.95
CA LYS A 3 3.32 -3.25 -10.15
C LYS A 3 2.13 -4.08 -10.55
N ASN A 4 1.86 -4.15 -11.85
CA ASN A 4 0.87 -5.00 -12.49
C ASN A 4 1.52 -6.29 -13.01
N PHE A 5 0.78 -7.38 -12.92
CA PHE A 5 1.11 -8.67 -13.53
C PHE A 5 -0.13 -9.16 -14.26
N ASP A 6 -0.30 -8.72 -15.49
CA ASP A 6 -1.52 -8.93 -16.26
C ASP A 6 -1.63 -10.38 -16.77
N ASP A 7 -0.52 -10.97 -17.20
CA ASP A 7 -0.42 -12.36 -17.67
C ASP A 7 -0.21 -13.40 -16.55
N GLY A 8 -0.18 -12.96 -15.30
CA GLY A 8 0.14 -13.80 -14.15
C GLY A 8 1.63 -14.16 -14.05
N THR A 9 1.98 -14.94 -13.02
CA THR A 9 3.33 -15.45 -12.77
C THR A 9 3.30 -16.96 -12.63
N ARG A 10 4.47 -17.63 -12.69
CA ARG A 10 4.57 -19.08 -12.52
C ARG A 10 3.95 -19.58 -11.21
N GLU A 11 4.01 -18.78 -10.15
CA GLU A 11 3.40 -19.10 -8.86
C GLU A 11 1.88 -18.85 -8.86
N ARG A 12 1.40 -17.89 -9.65
CA ARG A 12 0.00 -17.44 -9.69
C ARG A 12 -0.42 -17.13 -11.12
N ALA A 13 -1.10 -18.08 -11.77
CA ALA A 13 -1.52 -17.99 -13.17
C ALA A 13 -2.64 -16.96 -13.44
N TYR A 14 -3.16 -16.26 -12.43
CA TYR A 14 -4.19 -15.25 -12.57
C TYR A 14 -3.61 -13.83 -12.59
N GLY A 15 -4.28 -12.90 -13.27
CA GLY A 15 -3.92 -11.48 -13.26
C GLY A 15 -3.97 -10.90 -11.84
N HIS A 16 -2.87 -10.29 -11.42
CA HIS A 16 -2.74 -9.75 -10.06
C HIS A 16 -1.86 -8.51 -10.01
N ALA A 17 -1.96 -7.78 -8.91
CA ALA A 17 -1.20 -6.57 -8.66
C ALA A 17 -0.48 -6.62 -7.32
N LEU A 18 0.71 -6.02 -7.30
CA LEU A 18 1.39 -5.65 -6.07
C LEU A 18 0.80 -4.34 -5.57
N VAL A 19 0.13 -4.42 -4.42
CA VAL A 19 -0.60 -3.31 -3.82
C VAL A 19 0.08 -2.93 -2.52
N THR A 20 0.43 -1.65 -2.41
CA THR A 20 0.75 -1.00 -1.15
C THR A 20 -0.42 -0.18 -0.69
N GLY A 21 -0.67 -0.19 0.61
CA GLY A 21 -1.77 0.55 1.18
C GLY A 21 -1.53 0.90 2.64
N ILE A 22 -2.44 1.72 3.16
CA ILE A 22 -2.43 2.14 4.55
C ILE A 22 -3.38 1.21 5.34
N LYS A 23 -2.82 0.41 6.27
CA LYS A 23 -3.58 -0.46 7.16
C LYS A 23 -4.21 0.34 8.30
N LYS A 24 -3.45 1.27 8.87
CA LYS A 24 -3.92 2.18 9.91
C LYS A 24 -3.70 3.62 9.46
N TYR A 25 -4.80 4.31 9.22
CA TYR A 25 -4.80 5.73 8.89
C TYR A 25 -4.33 6.57 10.09
N PRO A 26 -3.68 7.71 9.83
CA PRO A 26 -3.36 8.65 10.90
C PRO A 26 -4.66 9.18 11.52
N ALA A 27 -4.65 9.39 12.83
CA ALA A 27 -5.79 9.95 13.54
C ALA A 27 -5.83 11.48 13.38
N LYS A 28 -7.03 12.07 13.46
CA LYS A 28 -7.22 13.53 13.37
C LYS A 28 -6.36 14.28 14.39
N VAL A 29 -5.50 15.16 13.88
CA VAL A 29 -4.67 16.08 14.66
C VAL A 29 -5.42 17.40 14.85
N ILE A 30 -5.33 17.98 16.04
CA ILE A 30 -5.97 19.26 16.38
C ILE A 30 -4.87 20.23 16.81
N LYS A 31 -5.01 21.53 16.49
CA LYS A 31 -4.01 22.58 16.80
C LYS A 31 -3.62 22.65 18.29
N LYS A 32 -4.50 22.22 19.20
CA LYS A 32 -4.29 22.19 20.65
C LYS A 32 -3.46 20.99 21.14
N ASP A 33 -3.21 19.98 20.30
CA ASP A 33 -2.45 18.80 20.71
C ASP A 33 -0.97 19.14 20.92
N SER A 34 -0.34 18.58 21.96
CA SER A 34 1.09 18.70 22.17
C SER A 34 1.88 17.93 21.11
N ALA A 35 3.12 18.33 20.84
CA ALA A 35 3.98 17.70 19.83
C ALA A 35 4.07 16.17 19.99
N LYS A 36 4.18 15.67 21.22
CA LYS A 36 4.22 14.24 21.53
C LYS A 36 2.94 13.50 21.13
N LYS A 37 1.78 14.13 21.32
CA LYS A 37 0.48 13.53 20.96
C LYS A 37 0.26 13.58 19.45
N THR A 38 0.66 14.68 18.80
CA THR A 38 0.65 14.81 17.34
C THR A 38 1.51 13.75 16.66
N ALA A 39 2.73 13.51 17.15
CA ALA A 39 3.60 12.46 16.62
C ALA A 39 2.97 11.07 16.73
N LYS A 40 2.34 10.74 17.87
CA LYS A 40 1.65 9.46 18.05
C LYS A 40 0.43 9.29 17.13
N LYS A 41 -0.34 10.36 16.90
CA LYS A 41 -1.51 10.35 16.01
C LYS A 41 -1.14 10.27 14.53
N SER A 42 0.00 10.85 14.15
CA SER A 42 0.47 10.91 12.76
C SER A 42 1.11 9.60 12.30
N ARG A 43 1.32 8.63 13.20
CA ARG A 43 1.91 7.33 12.85
C ARG A 43 0.99 6.52 11.95
N VAL A 44 1.48 6.19 10.76
CA VAL A 44 0.80 5.35 9.78
C VAL A 44 1.33 3.92 9.87
N LYS A 45 0.44 2.92 9.73
CA LYS A 45 0.86 1.52 9.51
C LYS A 45 0.55 1.16 8.07
N ALA A 46 1.58 0.86 7.28
CA ALA A 46 1.43 0.40 5.90
C ALA A 46 1.26 -1.13 5.82
N PHE A 47 0.79 -1.61 4.68
CA PHE A 47 0.83 -3.01 4.28
C PHE A 47 1.25 -3.14 2.82
N VAL A 48 1.85 -4.28 2.50
CA VAL A 48 2.16 -4.70 1.13
C VAL A 48 1.46 -6.04 0.92
N LYS A 49 0.74 -6.20 -0.18
CA LYS A 49 0.05 -7.45 -0.50
C LYS A 49 -0.04 -7.67 -2.00
N LEU A 50 0.11 -8.93 -2.43
CA LEU A 50 -0.29 -9.38 -3.75
C LEU A 50 -1.80 -9.67 -3.77
N VAL A 51 -2.53 -8.98 -4.63
CA VAL A 51 -3.99 -9.04 -4.72
C VAL A 51 -4.42 -9.34 -6.15
N ASN A 52 -5.32 -10.31 -6.33
CA ASN A 52 -5.96 -10.59 -7.61
C ASN A 52 -6.80 -9.38 -8.04
N TYR A 53 -6.81 -9.04 -9.33
CA TYR A 53 -7.61 -7.93 -9.85
C TYR A 53 -9.10 -8.03 -9.54
N GLN A 54 -9.66 -9.24 -9.50
CA GLN A 54 -11.08 -9.45 -9.17
C GLN A 54 -11.43 -8.99 -7.75
N HIS A 55 -10.44 -8.88 -6.86
CA HIS A 55 -10.63 -8.44 -5.48
C HIS A 55 -10.28 -6.96 -5.27
N LEU A 56 -10.05 -6.21 -6.35
CA LEU A 56 -9.65 -4.83 -6.31
C LEU A 56 -10.72 -3.95 -6.95
N MET A 57 -11.20 -2.95 -6.20
CA MET A 57 -12.05 -1.89 -6.76
C MET A 57 -11.15 -0.74 -7.22
N PRO A 58 -11.05 -0.45 -8.53
CA PRO A 58 -10.23 0.65 -9.02
C PRO A 58 -10.86 1.99 -8.61
N THR A 59 -10.00 2.96 -8.32
CA THR A 59 -10.42 4.32 -7.97
C THR A 59 -9.89 5.32 -8.99
N ARG A 60 -10.54 6.48 -9.10
CA ARG A 60 -10.13 7.56 -10.01
C ARG A 60 -8.83 8.25 -9.58
N TYR A 61 -8.42 8.10 -8.33
CA TYR A 61 -7.27 8.81 -7.77
C TYR A 61 -5.96 8.10 -8.11
N THR A 62 -5.05 8.82 -8.76
CA THR A 62 -3.68 8.37 -8.99
C THR A 62 -2.74 9.03 -7.97
N LEU A 63 -1.79 8.25 -7.46
CA LEU A 63 -0.71 8.74 -6.59
C LEU A 63 0.59 8.48 -7.32
N ASP A 64 1.28 9.55 -7.69
CA ASP A 64 2.61 9.48 -8.30
C ASP A 64 3.66 9.57 -7.20
N VAL A 65 3.99 8.42 -6.62
CA VAL A 65 5.03 8.27 -5.61
C VAL A 65 5.91 7.12 -6.04
N ASP A 66 7.22 7.36 -6.09
CA ASP A 66 8.17 6.38 -6.59
C ASP A 66 8.44 5.29 -5.54
N LEU A 67 7.52 4.31 -5.49
CA LEU A 67 7.57 3.16 -4.57
C LEU A 67 8.10 1.88 -5.25
N LYS A 68 8.51 1.98 -6.53
CA LYS A 68 8.90 0.83 -7.36
C LYS A 68 10.21 0.21 -6.91
N GLU A 69 11.15 1.00 -6.40
CA GLU A 69 12.45 0.52 -5.93
C GLU A 69 12.37 -0.14 -4.55
N VAL A 70 11.49 0.36 -3.67
CA VAL A 70 11.40 -0.11 -2.28
C VAL A 70 10.57 -1.39 -2.15
N VAL A 71 9.60 -1.60 -3.05
CA VAL A 71 8.60 -2.67 -2.91
C VAL A 71 8.74 -3.66 -4.07
N THR A 72 9.63 -4.64 -3.89
CA THR A 72 9.81 -5.77 -4.79
C THR A 72 9.06 -7.00 -4.31
N VAL A 73 8.88 -7.99 -5.19
CA VAL A 73 8.18 -9.25 -4.87
C VAL A 73 8.96 -10.06 -3.84
N ASP A 74 10.29 -9.97 -3.85
CA ASP A 74 11.20 -10.64 -2.92
C ASP A 74 10.96 -10.23 -1.46
N VAL A 75 10.60 -8.97 -1.22
CA VAL A 75 10.28 -8.43 0.12
C VAL A 75 9.02 -9.10 0.71
N LEU A 76 8.15 -9.66 -0.14
CA LEU A 76 6.91 -10.30 0.30
C LEU A 76 7.11 -11.76 0.75
N GLN A 77 8.20 -12.41 0.35
CA GLN A 77 8.51 -13.80 0.68
C GLN A 77 9.41 -13.93 1.92
N SER A 78 9.84 -12.81 2.51
CA SER A 78 10.65 -12.74 3.74
C SER A 78 9.80 -12.72 5.02
#